data_AF-A0A931P4Q2-F1
#
_entry.id   AF-A0A931P4Q2-F1
#
_cell.length_a   1.000
_cell.length_b   1.000
_cell.length_c   1.000
_cell.angle_alpha   90.00
_cell.angle_beta   90.00
_cell.angle_gamma   90.00
#
_symmetry.space_group_name_H-M   'P 1'
#
loop_
_entity.id
_entity.type
_entity.pdbx_description
1 polymer ?
#
loop_
_entity_poly.entity_id
_entity_poly.type
_entity_poly.pdbx_seq_one_letter_code
_entity_poly.pdbx_strand_id
1 'polypeptide(L)'
;MRFETFGKVTILSGMILANLMSSAQAGPQDTDDRKPGGPTIDLSTQELLKPLGTNVRNQAELSYTSDSTVATAYGFHEKRLKASGFDPKPEATVTDQYASAVFVGKNDRVAVMIFPGGDKGVTVSISNQGSVDLAKLPVPADVRKLFEGPSSVQYVSEKSVEDIRESVRSSLKAAGWQPYGEAGPILTFKKGPIQLRSMIVAAPGQGGKTVFDYQSQMMSADIDAPSDATRIAYAESTKSLDFDTNRALEASSQDYANLLAKKGWKPTTDKPVLDKFEYFWIFRNANQEMLDLKLRKIGEGTRILAKFMTAEEVEEENRKAKLAAQKAMKPKAEKTLRIVSPAEGIVKWAVSPKRIEAIAQAGQARKIAESIRNDLKKIGWMVKTEVVENIAGSIALSKDDLSVSIFYDDTGITPAELSISITGANFESSKPGQ
;
A
#
# COMPACT_ATOMS: atom_id res chain seq x y z
N MET A 1 24.57 32.34 13.95
CA MET A 1 25.93 31.84 14.20
C MET A 1 25.81 30.32 14.34
N ARG A 2 26.45 29.58 13.43
CA ARG A 2 26.61 28.10 13.34
C ARG A 2 25.34 27.21 13.29
N PHE A 3 24.97 26.84 12.07
CA PHE A 3 24.31 25.57 11.77
C PHE A 3 25.37 24.47 11.74
N GLU A 4 25.21 23.45 12.58
CA GLU A 4 26.07 22.27 12.59
C GLU A 4 25.61 21.23 11.56
N THR A 5 26.62 20.77 10.84
CA THR A 5 26.73 19.68 9.87
C THR A 5 25.84 18.44 10.11
N PHE A 6 25.09 18.05 9.07
CA PHE A 6 24.54 16.70 8.92
C PHE A 6 25.65 15.67 8.70
N GLY A 7 25.63 14.62 9.51
CA GLY A 7 26.57 13.50 9.48
C GLY A 7 26.39 12.62 8.24
N LYS A 8 27.54 12.19 7.71
CA LYS A 8 27.70 11.19 6.65
C LYS A 8 27.17 9.83 7.13
N VAL A 9 26.25 9.23 6.37
CA VAL A 9 25.91 7.79 6.49
C VAL A 9 26.87 7.02 5.59
N THR A 10 27.77 6.27 6.22
CA THR A 10 28.69 5.35 5.56
C THR A 10 27.95 4.05 5.22
N ILE A 11 27.97 3.67 3.95
CA ILE A 11 27.51 2.36 3.45
C ILE A 11 28.63 1.35 3.74
N LEU A 12 28.40 0.38 4.63
CA LEU A 12 29.31 -0.75 4.82
C LEU A 12 28.70 -2.02 4.21
N SER A 13 29.42 -2.56 3.22
CA SER A 13 29.18 -3.85 2.59
C SER A 13 29.96 -4.96 3.31
N GLY A 14 29.30 -6.09 3.56
CA GLY A 14 29.91 -7.43 3.57
C GLY A 14 30.49 -7.95 4.90
N MET A 15 29.89 -9.01 5.45
CA MET A 15 30.47 -10.37 5.48
C MET A 15 29.59 -11.33 6.32
N ILE A 16 29.37 -12.51 5.75
CA ILE A 16 28.71 -13.68 6.34
C ILE A 16 29.79 -14.53 7.03
N LEU A 17 29.54 -15.03 8.25
CA LEU A 17 30.03 -16.36 8.66
C LEU A 17 29.19 -16.95 9.80
N ALA A 18 29.10 -18.28 9.79
CA ALA A 18 28.11 -19.14 10.44
C ALA A 18 28.36 -19.44 11.93
N ASN A 19 27.31 -19.88 12.64
CA ASN A 19 27.41 -20.99 13.59
C ASN A 19 26.05 -21.66 13.89
N LEU A 20 26.13 -22.96 14.12
CA LEU A 20 25.09 -23.98 14.21
C LEU A 20 24.85 -24.41 15.68
N MET A 21 23.66 -24.98 15.91
CA MET A 21 23.23 -25.90 16.98
C MET A 21 22.79 -25.33 18.34
N SER A 22 21.50 -25.50 18.65
CA SER A 22 21.05 -26.31 19.80
C SER A 22 19.56 -26.66 19.67
N SER A 23 19.27 -27.95 19.78
CA SER A 23 17.95 -28.58 19.84
C SER A 23 17.32 -28.47 21.23
N ALA A 24 16.02 -28.26 21.30
CA ALA A 24 15.19 -28.67 22.44
C ALA A 24 13.80 -29.12 21.95
N GLN A 25 13.41 -30.33 22.36
CA GLN A 25 12.20 -31.06 21.98
C GLN A 25 10.93 -30.41 22.55
N ALA A 26 9.90 -30.27 21.71
CA ALA A 26 8.52 -30.06 22.14
C ALA A 26 7.75 -31.40 22.04
N GLY A 27 6.90 -31.66 23.03
CA GLY A 27 6.05 -32.86 23.14
C GLY A 27 5.00 -33.00 22.03
N PRO A 28 4.19 -34.07 22.08
CA PRO A 28 3.46 -34.57 20.91
C PRO A 28 2.39 -33.59 20.45
N GLN A 29 2.64 -32.95 19.30
CA GLN A 29 1.61 -32.32 18.49
C GLN A 29 0.80 -33.42 17.79
N ASP A 30 -0.50 -33.35 17.97
CA ASP A 30 -1.50 -34.12 17.25
C ASP A 30 -1.33 -33.88 15.73
N THR A 31 -0.94 -34.95 15.01
CA THR A 31 -0.53 -34.89 13.62
C THR A 31 -1.74 -34.98 12.69
N ASP A 32 -2.30 -33.82 12.33
CA ASP A 32 -2.84 -33.68 10.98
C ASP A 32 -1.64 -33.79 10.02
N ASP A 33 -1.37 -35.00 9.55
CA ASP A 33 -0.15 -35.44 8.82
C ASP A 33 0.09 -34.72 7.46
N ARG A 34 -0.64 -33.66 7.15
CA ARG A 34 -0.29 -32.75 6.06
C ARG A 34 0.70 -31.71 6.57
N LYS A 35 1.99 -32.07 6.62
CA LYS A 35 3.07 -31.07 6.74
C LYS A 35 2.89 -30.01 5.63
N PRO A 36 2.72 -28.71 5.96
CA PRO A 36 2.87 -27.65 4.97
C PRO A 36 4.32 -27.68 4.50
N GLY A 37 4.58 -28.22 3.31
CA GLY A 37 5.95 -28.44 2.85
C GLY A 37 6.14 -28.95 1.42
N GLY A 38 5.08 -29.12 0.63
CA GLY A 38 5.22 -29.23 -0.82
C GLY A 38 5.08 -27.85 -1.48
N PRO A 39 5.54 -27.68 -2.73
CA PRO A 39 5.44 -26.41 -3.43
C PRO A 39 3.97 -25.99 -3.52
N THR A 40 3.64 -24.87 -2.88
CA THR A 40 2.37 -24.18 -3.03
C THR A 40 2.39 -23.42 -4.35
N ILE A 41 1.25 -23.35 -5.05
CA ILE A 41 1.18 -22.50 -6.25
C ILE A 41 1.47 -21.04 -5.89
N ASP A 42 2.40 -20.44 -6.63
CA ASP A 42 2.66 -19.00 -6.57
C ASP A 42 1.86 -18.30 -7.67
N LEU A 43 0.77 -17.66 -7.28
CA LEU A 43 -0.10 -16.93 -8.21
C LEU A 43 0.57 -15.68 -8.81
N SER A 44 1.63 -15.17 -8.19
CA SER A 44 2.38 -14.03 -8.70
C SER A 44 3.13 -14.35 -9.98
N THR A 45 3.45 -15.62 -10.23
CA THR A 45 4.19 -16.10 -11.40
C THR A 45 3.30 -16.53 -12.57
N GLN A 46 1.98 -16.62 -12.36
CA GLN A 46 1.07 -17.12 -13.38
C GLN A 46 0.98 -16.15 -14.57
N GLU A 47 1.09 -16.68 -15.78
CA GLU A 47 0.93 -15.88 -16.99
C GLU A 47 -0.49 -15.28 -17.07
N LEU A 48 -0.66 -14.13 -17.73
CA LEU A 48 -1.95 -13.44 -17.84
C LEU A 48 -2.51 -13.53 -19.27
N LEU A 49 -3.84 -13.66 -19.41
CA LEU A 49 -4.50 -13.59 -20.72
C LEU A 49 -4.82 -12.13 -21.05
N LYS A 50 -4.17 -11.54 -22.06
CA LYS A 50 -4.50 -10.21 -22.60
C LYS A 50 -4.87 -9.17 -21.50
N PRO A 51 -3.99 -8.94 -20.50
CA PRO A 51 -4.34 -8.10 -19.37
C PRO A 51 -4.58 -6.65 -19.78
N LEU A 52 -5.59 -6.03 -19.18
CA LEU A 52 -5.95 -4.62 -19.31
C LEU A 52 -5.67 -3.90 -18.00
N GLY A 53 -4.92 -2.79 -18.06
CA GLY A 53 -4.71 -1.91 -16.91
C GLY A 53 -3.86 -2.53 -15.79
N THR A 54 -4.18 -2.16 -14.54
CA THR A 54 -3.50 -2.63 -13.33
C THR A 54 -3.96 -4.03 -12.95
N ASN A 55 -3.07 -4.79 -12.32
CA ASN A 55 -3.36 -6.13 -11.81
C ASN A 55 -2.87 -6.24 -10.36
N VAL A 56 -3.54 -7.10 -9.60
CA VAL A 56 -3.10 -7.57 -8.28
C VAL A 56 -2.46 -8.93 -8.51
N ARG A 57 -1.19 -9.06 -8.14
CA ARG A 57 -0.42 -10.30 -8.26
C ARG A 57 0.42 -10.48 -7.02
N ASN A 58 0.09 -11.48 -6.24
CA ASN A 58 0.90 -11.93 -5.11
C ASN A 58 0.78 -13.47 -5.02
N GLN A 59 1.43 -14.08 -4.04
CA GLN A 59 1.50 -15.53 -3.93
C GLN A 59 0.11 -16.17 -3.79
N ALA A 60 -0.80 -15.50 -3.08
CA ALA A 60 -2.10 -16.04 -2.74
C ALA A 60 -3.28 -15.54 -3.59
N GLU A 61 -3.09 -14.48 -4.37
CA GLU A 61 -4.14 -13.84 -5.14
C GLU A 61 -3.61 -13.34 -6.50
N LEU A 62 -4.40 -13.62 -7.53
CA LEU A 62 -4.29 -13.01 -8.85
C LEU A 62 -5.64 -12.37 -9.20
N SER A 63 -5.65 -11.07 -9.46
CA SER A 63 -6.82 -10.38 -9.99
C SER A 63 -6.45 -9.41 -11.10
N TYR A 64 -7.13 -9.49 -12.24
CA TYR A 64 -6.90 -8.61 -13.38
C TYR A 64 -8.10 -8.60 -14.34
N THR A 65 -8.17 -7.59 -15.21
CA THR A 65 -9.16 -7.54 -16.31
C THR A 65 -8.52 -8.03 -17.61
N SER A 66 -9.25 -8.80 -18.41
CA SER A 66 -8.81 -9.38 -19.68
C SER A 66 -9.69 -8.92 -20.83
N ASP A 67 -9.09 -8.59 -21.99
CA ASP A 67 -9.82 -8.40 -23.27
C ASP A 67 -10.21 -9.75 -23.89
N SER A 68 -11.11 -10.46 -23.21
CA SER A 68 -11.57 -11.79 -23.63
C SER A 68 -12.99 -12.08 -23.15
N THR A 69 -13.51 -13.26 -23.51
CA THR A 69 -14.79 -13.77 -23.02
C THR A 69 -14.60 -14.64 -21.79
N VAL A 70 -15.68 -14.88 -21.05
CA VAL A 70 -15.67 -15.75 -19.85
C VAL A 70 -15.12 -17.14 -20.20
N ALA A 71 -15.66 -17.78 -21.24
CA ALA A 71 -15.25 -19.11 -21.66
C ALA A 71 -13.76 -19.17 -22.07
N THR A 72 -13.28 -18.15 -22.80
CA THR A 72 -11.88 -18.10 -23.25
C THR A 72 -10.92 -17.92 -22.07
N ALA A 73 -11.24 -17.00 -21.14
CA ALA A 73 -10.45 -16.79 -19.94
C ALA A 73 -10.44 -18.02 -19.03
N TYR A 74 -11.58 -18.71 -18.88
CA TYR A 74 -11.68 -19.94 -18.10
C TYR A 74 -10.80 -21.04 -18.70
N GLY A 75 -10.98 -21.37 -19.98
CA GLY A 75 -10.24 -22.47 -20.62
C GLY A 75 -8.71 -22.23 -20.61
N PHE A 76 -8.30 -20.96 -20.71
CA PHE A 76 -6.90 -20.57 -20.56
C PHE A 76 -6.32 -20.90 -19.18
N HIS A 77 -7.01 -20.50 -18.10
CA HIS A 77 -6.54 -20.75 -16.73
C HIS A 77 -6.70 -22.20 -16.31
N GLU A 78 -7.78 -22.87 -16.74
CA GLU A 78 -7.97 -24.30 -16.52
C GLU A 78 -6.78 -25.10 -17.07
N LYS A 79 -6.35 -24.83 -18.32
CA LYS A 79 -5.22 -25.52 -18.94
C LYS A 79 -3.93 -25.34 -18.14
N ARG A 80 -3.68 -24.15 -17.59
CA ARG A 80 -2.46 -23.85 -16.82
C ARG A 80 -2.46 -24.42 -15.42
N LEU A 81 -3.60 -24.36 -14.74
CA LEU A 81 -3.76 -24.99 -13.43
C LEU A 81 -3.58 -26.51 -13.55
N LYS A 82 -4.18 -27.14 -14.58
CA LYS A 82 -3.92 -28.55 -14.92
C LYS A 82 -2.45 -28.84 -15.18
N ALA A 83 -1.78 -28.01 -15.99
CA ALA A 83 -0.35 -28.15 -16.25
C ALA A 83 0.51 -27.99 -14.99
N SER A 84 0.01 -27.27 -13.98
CA SER A 84 0.65 -27.07 -12.67
C SER A 84 0.26 -28.15 -11.65
N GLY A 85 -0.45 -29.21 -12.08
CA GLY A 85 -0.83 -30.34 -11.23
C GLY A 85 -2.10 -30.12 -10.40
N PHE A 86 -3.00 -29.23 -10.85
CA PHE A 86 -4.29 -29.02 -10.21
C PHE A 86 -5.44 -29.55 -11.06
N ASP A 87 -6.28 -30.39 -10.46
CA ASP A 87 -7.44 -30.97 -11.14
C ASP A 87 -8.71 -30.20 -10.80
N PRO A 88 -9.55 -29.85 -11.80
CA PRO A 88 -10.83 -29.20 -11.54
C PRO A 88 -11.77 -30.16 -10.82
N LYS A 89 -12.55 -29.60 -9.90
CA LYS A 89 -13.64 -30.34 -9.26
C LYS A 89 -14.89 -30.36 -10.16
N PRO A 90 -15.74 -31.41 -10.05
CA PRO A 90 -16.93 -31.55 -10.90
C PRO A 90 -17.93 -30.39 -10.81
N GLU A 91 -17.90 -29.63 -9.71
CA GLU A 91 -18.82 -28.51 -9.45
C GLU A 91 -18.46 -27.21 -10.19
N ALA A 92 -17.55 -27.26 -11.16
CA ALA A 92 -17.25 -26.12 -12.02
C ALA A 92 -18.50 -25.67 -12.79
N THR A 93 -18.82 -24.38 -12.70
CA THR A 93 -19.90 -23.74 -13.45
C THR A 93 -19.28 -22.79 -14.45
N VAL A 94 -19.55 -22.97 -15.74
CA VAL A 94 -19.05 -22.10 -16.81
C VAL A 94 -20.21 -21.71 -17.71
N THR A 95 -20.50 -20.42 -17.77
CA THR A 95 -21.54 -19.83 -18.60
C THR A 95 -20.97 -18.61 -19.34
N ASP A 96 -21.73 -18.02 -20.25
CA ASP A 96 -21.32 -16.77 -20.90
C ASP A 96 -21.25 -15.59 -19.92
N GLN A 97 -21.95 -15.67 -18.78
CA GLN A 97 -22.09 -14.59 -17.80
C GLN A 97 -21.13 -14.71 -16.62
N TYR A 98 -20.61 -15.90 -16.33
CA TYR A 98 -19.57 -16.11 -15.33
C TYR A 98 -19.01 -17.53 -15.40
N ALA A 99 -17.80 -17.72 -14.87
CA ALA A 99 -17.23 -19.02 -14.54
C ALA A 99 -16.81 -19.05 -13.08
N SER A 100 -17.05 -20.18 -12.41
CA SER A 100 -16.61 -20.46 -11.05
C SER A 100 -16.15 -21.91 -10.98
N ALA A 101 -14.93 -22.15 -10.52
CA ALA A 101 -14.40 -23.49 -10.35
C ALA A 101 -13.42 -23.55 -9.18
N VAL A 102 -13.34 -24.72 -8.57
CA VAL A 102 -12.27 -25.04 -7.61
C VAL A 102 -11.39 -26.12 -8.19
N PHE A 103 -10.10 -25.86 -8.12
CA PHE A 103 -9.04 -26.75 -8.57
C PHE A 103 -8.31 -27.28 -7.34
N VAL A 104 -8.03 -28.59 -7.31
CA VAL A 104 -7.36 -29.24 -6.17
C VAL A 104 -6.02 -29.78 -6.62
N GLY A 105 -4.96 -29.29 -5.98
CA GLY A 105 -3.61 -29.78 -6.12
C GLY A 105 -3.27 -30.79 -5.01
N LYS A 106 -2.00 -31.17 -4.94
CA LYS A 106 -1.51 -32.12 -3.94
C LYS A 106 -1.68 -31.60 -2.50
N ASN A 107 -1.43 -30.31 -2.28
CA ASN A 107 -1.41 -29.73 -0.94
C ASN A 107 -2.37 -28.55 -0.78
N ASP A 108 -2.88 -27.99 -1.86
CA ASP A 108 -3.60 -26.72 -1.87
C ASP A 108 -4.82 -26.80 -2.80
N ARG A 109 -5.67 -25.80 -2.67
CA ARG A 109 -6.83 -25.61 -3.53
C ARG A 109 -6.81 -24.20 -4.08
N VAL A 110 -7.27 -24.04 -5.30
CA VAL A 110 -7.35 -22.75 -5.98
C VAL A 110 -8.79 -22.53 -6.42
N ALA A 111 -9.38 -21.41 -6.02
CA ALA A 111 -10.68 -20.99 -6.54
C ALA A 111 -10.46 -20.01 -7.69
N VAL A 112 -11.14 -20.26 -8.81
CA VAL A 112 -11.16 -19.40 -10.00
C VAL A 112 -12.56 -18.83 -10.13
N MET A 113 -12.65 -17.51 -10.25
CA MET A 113 -13.88 -16.79 -10.54
C MET A 113 -13.64 -15.82 -11.70
N ILE A 114 -14.50 -15.87 -12.70
CA ILE A 114 -14.43 -15.03 -13.89
C ILE A 114 -15.82 -14.47 -14.16
N PHE A 115 -15.94 -13.16 -14.36
CA PHE A 115 -17.22 -12.50 -14.64
C PHE A 115 -17.00 -11.25 -15.49
N PRO A 116 -18.02 -10.75 -16.21
CA PRO A 116 -17.95 -9.50 -16.98
C PRO A 116 -17.43 -8.33 -16.14
N GLY A 117 -16.39 -7.65 -16.64
CA GLY A 117 -15.74 -6.53 -15.95
C GLY A 117 -16.02 -5.21 -16.66
N GLY A 118 -17.10 -4.53 -16.30
CA GLY A 118 -17.49 -3.24 -16.92
C GLY A 118 -17.67 -3.32 -18.45
N ASP A 119 -17.42 -2.21 -19.14
CA ASP A 119 -17.67 -2.08 -20.59
C ASP A 119 -16.69 -2.87 -21.49
N LYS A 120 -15.61 -3.43 -20.92
CA LYS A 120 -14.55 -4.10 -21.69
C LYS A 120 -14.02 -5.35 -21.00
N GLY A 121 -14.48 -6.50 -21.48
CA GLY A 121 -13.90 -7.80 -21.18
C GLY A 121 -14.38 -8.44 -19.88
N VAL A 122 -13.50 -9.23 -19.25
CA VAL A 122 -13.82 -10.00 -18.05
C VAL A 122 -12.83 -9.72 -16.93
N THR A 123 -13.32 -9.65 -15.71
CA THR A 123 -12.50 -9.72 -14.51
C THR A 123 -12.21 -11.18 -14.20
N VAL A 124 -10.93 -11.49 -14.01
CA VAL A 124 -10.43 -12.78 -13.55
C VAL A 124 -9.96 -12.60 -12.12
N SER A 125 -10.41 -13.47 -11.22
CA SER A 125 -9.94 -13.59 -9.84
C SER A 125 -9.58 -15.04 -9.57
N ILE A 126 -8.35 -15.26 -9.10
CA ILE A 126 -7.84 -16.56 -8.70
C ILE A 126 -7.29 -16.41 -7.29
N SER A 127 -7.74 -17.26 -6.37
CA SER A 127 -7.31 -17.23 -4.97
C SER A 127 -6.82 -18.60 -4.54
N ASN A 128 -5.67 -18.63 -3.86
CA ASN A 128 -5.15 -19.81 -3.22
C ASN A 128 -5.84 -19.98 -1.86
N GLN A 129 -6.59 -21.07 -1.71
CA GLN A 129 -7.38 -21.37 -0.52
C GLN A 129 -6.61 -22.19 0.53
N GLY A 130 -5.38 -22.58 0.23
CA GLY A 130 -4.55 -23.40 1.10
C GLY A 130 -5.05 -24.84 1.26
N SER A 131 -4.57 -25.50 2.32
CA SER A 131 -4.69 -26.95 2.52
C SER A 131 -5.80 -27.40 3.50
N VAL A 132 -6.54 -26.46 4.07
CA VAL A 132 -7.41 -26.72 5.24
C VAL A 132 -8.63 -27.53 4.87
N ASP A 133 -8.89 -28.63 5.57
CA ASP A 133 -10.15 -29.34 5.44
C ASP A 133 -11.26 -28.63 6.23
N LEU A 134 -12.02 -27.77 5.54
CA LEU A 134 -13.03 -26.91 6.16
C LEU A 134 -14.13 -27.70 6.87
N ALA A 135 -14.46 -28.92 6.39
CA ALA A 135 -15.48 -29.77 6.98
C ALA A 135 -15.05 -30.43 8.30
N LYS A 136 -13.74 -30.44 8.58
CA LYS A 136 -13.13 -30.97 9.81
C LYS A 136 -12.78 -29.89 10.83
N LEU A 137 -13.03 -28.62 10.51
CA LEU A 137 -12.87 -27.55 11.48
C LEU A 137 -13.84 -27.73 12.65
N PRO A 138 -13.45 -27.34 13.87
CA PRO A 138 -14.35 -27.41 15.01
C PRO A 138 -15.53 -26.46 14.79
N VAL A 139 -16.71 -26.92 15.19
CA VAL A 139 -17.96 -26.18 15.09
C VAL A 139 -18.65 -26.13 16.45
N PRO A 140 -19.45 -25.08 16.74
CA PRO A 140 -20.29 -25.05 17.93
C PRO A 140 -21.19 -26.27 18.04
N ALA A 141 -21.56 -26.64 19.26
CA ALA A 141 -22.60 -27.65 19.47
C ALA A 141 -23.96 -27.18 18.94
N ASP A 142 -24.81 -28.12 18.54
CA ASP A 142 -26.18 -27.89 18.06
C ASP A 142 -26.27 -27.07 16.76
N VAL A 143 -25.30 -27.26 15.86
CA VAL A 143 -25.34 -26.72 14.50
C VAL A 143 -25.65 -27.82 13.50
N ARG A 144 -26.41 -27.48 12.45
CA ARG A 144 -26.69 -28.38 11.33
C ARG A 144 -25.94 -27.89 10.09
N LYS A 145 -25.26 -28.79 9.40
CA LYS A 145 -24.61 -28.49 8.12
C LYS A 145 -25.68 -28.20 7.05
N LEU A 146 -25.57 -27.04 6.39
CA LEU A 146 -26.43 -26.63 5.28
C LEU A 146 -25.81 -27.00 3.93
N PHE A 147 -24.51 -26.74 3.78
CA PHE A 147 -23.79 -26.90 2.54
C PHE A 147 -22.34 -27.29 2.82
N GLU A 148 -21.78 -28.16 2.00
CA GLU A 148 -20.38 -28.54 2.01
C GLU A 148 -19.85 -28.48 0.58
N GLY A 149 -19.00 -27.49 0.33
CA GLY A 149 -18.30 -27.33 -0.93
C GLY A 149 -16.79 -27.33 -0.72
N PRO A 150 -16.03 -27.43 -1.82
CA PRO A 150 -14.57 -27.47 -1.75
C PRO A 150 -13.95 -26.15 -1.23
N SER A 151 -14.65 -25.02 -1.40
CA SER A 151 -14.19 -23.68 -1.01
C SER A 151 -14.88 -23.11 0.22
N SER A 152 -15.99 -23.70 0.66
CA SER A 152 -16.73 -23.23 1.83
C SER A 152 -17.60 -24.33 2.43
N VAL A 153 -17.82 -24.26 3.75
CA VAL A 153 -18.80 -25.10 4.45
C VAL A 153 -19.71 -24.18 5.24
N GLN A 154 -21.03 -24.39 5.13
CA GLN A 154 -22.05 -23.56 5.78
C GLN A 154 -22.85 -24.37 6.79
N TYR A 155 -23.21 -23.72 7.88
CA TYR A 155 -23.96 -24.27 8.99
C TYR A 155 -25.10 -23.33 9.39
N VAL A 156 -26.12 -23.89 10.02
CA VAL A 156 -27.25 -23.16 10.61
C VAL A 156 -27.45 -23.55 12.07
N SER A 157 -27.87 -22.59 12.88
CA SER A 157 -28.22 -22.79 14.28
C SER A 157 -29.43 -21.96 14.69
N GLU A 158 -30.16 -22.44 15.69
CA GLU A 158 -31.23 -21.69 16.37
C GLU A 158 -30.68 -20.66 17.37
N LYS A 159 -29.39 -20.75 17.73
CA LYS A 159 -28.74 -19.82 18.66
C LYS A 159 -28.57 -18.43 18.04
N SER A 160 -28.40 -17.42 18.89
CA SER A 160 -28.19 -16.03 18.42
C SER A 160 -26.87 -15.87 17.66
N VAL A 161 -26.75 -14.76 16.91
CA VAL A 161 -25.51 -14.43 16.19
C VAL A 161 -24.35 -14.30 17.17
N GLU A 162 -24.57 -13.64 18.30
CA GLU A 162 -23.58 -13.42 19.35
C GLU A 162 -23.10 -14.73 19.98
N ASP A 163 -24.01 -15.64 20.32
CA ASP A 163 -23.66 -16.95 20.90
C ASP A 163 -22.81 -17.79 19.93
N ILE A 164 -23.15 -17.77 18.64
CA ILE A 164 -22.38 -18.48 17.61
C ILE A 164 -21.01 -17.84 17.41
N ARG A 165 -20.91 -16.51 17.43
CA ARG A 165 -19.61 -15.80 17.34
C ARG A 165 -18.68 -16.19 18.48
N GLU A 166 -19.16 -16.19 19.70
CA GLU A 166 -18.36 -16.58 20.86
C GLU A 166 -17.96 -18.06 20.78
N SER A 167 -18.89 -18.93 20.41
CA SER A 167 -18.65 -20.37 20.30
C SER A 167 -17.63 -20.72 19.21
N VAL A 168 -17.74 -20.10 18.02
CA VAL A 168 -16.76 -20.25 16.92
C VAL A 168 -15.38 -19.79 17.37
N ARG A 169 -15.30 -18.61 18.00
CA ARG A 169 -14.03 -18.06 18.50
C ARG A 169 -13.38 -18.97 19.53
N SER A 170 -14.15 -19.46 20.50
CA SER A 170 -13.64 -20.36 21.54
C SER A 170 -13.15 -21.69 20.95
N SER A 171 -13.96 -22.30 20.07
CA SER A 171 -13.66 -23.61 19.47
C SER A 171 -12.43 -23.56 18.56
N LEU A 172 -12.30 -22.52 17.74
CA LEU A 172 -11.13 -22.34 16.87
C LEU A 172 -9.86 -22.04 17.68
N LYS A 173 -9.96 -21.21 18.73
CA LYS A 173 -8.82 -20.98 19.65
C LYS A 173 -8.34 -22.27 20.31
N ALA A 174 -9.26 -23.12 20.77
CA ALA A 174 -8.92 -24.42 21.33
C ALA A 174 -8.20 -25.34 20.32
N ALA A 175 -8.52 -25.22 19.02
CA ALA A 175 -7.84 -25.92 17.93
C ALA A 175 -6.54 -25.25 17.43
N GLY A 176 -6.04 -24.25 18.17
CA GLY A 176 -4.78 -23.56 17.90
C GLY A 176 -4.86 -22.47 16.83
N TRP A 177 -6.06 -22.02 16.47
CA TRP A 177 -6.22 -20.85 15.60
C TRP A 177 -6.12 -19.56 16.41
N GLN A 178 -5.37 -18.60 15.89
CA GLN A 178 -5.18 -17.29 16.52
C GLN A 178 -6.22 -16.30 15.97
N PRO A 179 -6.95 -15.54 16.80
CA PRO A 179 -7.77 -14.43 16.33
C PRO A 179 -6.91 -13.44 15.53
N TYR A 180 -7.40 -13.05 14.36
CA TYR A 180 -6.62 -12.31 13.37
C TYR A 180 -7.46 -11.25 12.65
N GLY A 181 -8.40 -10.66 13.39
CA GLY A 181 -9.25 -9.56 12.94
C GLY A 181 -10.74 -9.85 13.03
N GLU A 182 -11.52 -8.78 13.00
CA GLU A 182 -12.98 -8.82 13.03
C GLU A 182 -13.51 -7.58 12.28
N ALA A 183 -14.49 -7.78 11.39
CA ALA A 183 -15.09 -6.70 10.61
C ALA A 183 -16.58 -6.98 10.40
N GLY A 184 -17.44 -6.31 11.19
CA GLY A 184 -18.88 -6.56 11.18
C GLY A 184 -19.19 -8.04 11.45
N PRO A 185 -19.92 -8.74 10.55
CA PRO A 185 -20.27 -10.15 10.73
C PRO A 185 -19.09 -11.10 10.55
N ILE A 186 -17.91 -10.63 10.16
CA ILE A 186 -16.76 -11.45 9.79
C ILE A 186 -15.81 -11.61 10.98
N LEU A 187 -15.51 -12.85 11.34
CA LEU A 187 -14.38 -13.21 12.19
C LEU A 187 -13.25 -13.76 11.33
N THR A 188 -12.02 -13.34 11.63
CA THR A 188 -10.82 -13.81 10.94
C THR A 188 -9.88 -14.49 11.93
N PHE A 189 -9.30 -15.61 11.53
CA PHE A 189 -8.35 -16.38 12.30
C PHE A 189 -7.13 -16.75 11.44
N LYS A 190 -6.04 -17.09 12.10
CA LYS A 190 -4.78 -17.48 11.46
C LYS A 190 -4.22 -18.76 12.07
N LYS A 191 -3.66 -19.62 11.22
CA LYS A 191 -2.81 -20.76 11.63
C LYS A 191 -1.69 -20.93 10.61
N GLY A 192 -0.48 -20.50 10.97
CA GLY A 192 0.63 -20.38 10.03
C GLY A 192 0.26 -19.45 8.86
N PRO A 193 0.57 -19.81 7.59
CA PRO A 193 0.27 -18.97 6.44
C PRO A 193 -1.21 -19.02 6.01
N ILE A 194 -2.08 -19.74 6.72
CA ILE A 194 -3.49 -19.83 6.39
C ILE A 194 -4.32 -18.84 7.21
N GLN A 195 -5.10 -18.04 6.51
CA GLN A 195 -6.20 -17.27 7.05
C GLN A 195 -7.51 -18.06 6.93
N LEU A 196 -8.28 -18.10 8.00
CA LEU A 196 -9.64 -18.64 8.04
C LEU A 196 -10.60 -17.48 8.30
N ARG A 197 -11.64 -17.37 7.49
CA ARG A 197 -12.72 -16.40 7.63
C ARG A 197 -14.01 -17.14 7.99
N SER A 198 -14.77 -16.57 8.91
CA SER A 198 -16.14 -16.98 9.19
C SER A 198 -17.07 -15.79 9.14
N MET A 199 -18.06 -15.81 8.24
CA MET A 199 -19.13 -14.82 8.22
C MET A 199 -20.33 -15.39 8.98
N ILE A 200 -20.82 -14.67 9.99
CA ILE A 200 -21.89 -15.11 10.89
C ILE A 200 -23.01 -14.07 10.84
N VAL A 201 -24.18 -14.47 10.37
CA VAL A 201 -25.31 -13.56 10.14
C VAL A 201 -26.66 -14.21 10.50
N ALA A 202 -27.64 -13.39 10.86
CA ALA A 202 -29.03 -13.83 10.87
C ALA A 202 -29.52 -13.94 9.41
N ALA A 203 -30.13 -15.06 9.05
CA ALA A 203 -30.61 -15.33 7.69
C ALA A 203 -32.14 -15.34 7.66
N PRO A 204 -32.80 -14.26 7.16
CA PRO A 204 -34.26 -14.19 7.07
C PRO A 204 -34.87 -15.36 6.27
N GLY A 205 -34.21 -15.75 5.17
CA GLY A 205 -34.62 -16.90 4.35
C GLY A 205 -34.50 -18.26 5.03
N GLN A 206 -33.90 -18.33 6.22
CA GLN A 206 -33.84 -19.52 7.09
C GLN A 206 -34.75 -19.36 8.32
N GLY A 207 -35.76 -18.48 8.27
CA GLY A 207 -36.67 -18.21 9.39
C GLY A 207 -36.02 -17.39 10.51
N GLY A 208 -35.04 -16.54 10.18
CA GLY A 208 -34.33 -15.72 11.17
C GLY A 208 -33.22 -16.44 11.94
N LYS A 209 -32.95 -17.71 11.60
CA LYS A 209 -31.86 -18.51 12.18
C LYS A 209 -30.49 -17.92 11.88
N THR A 210 -29.52 -18.25 12.72
CA THR A 210 -28.13 -17.87 12.49
C THR A 210 -27.50 -18.82 11.48
N VAL A 211 -26.92 -18.26 10.42
CA VAL A 211 -26.11 -18.98 9.44
C VAL A 211 -24.67 -18.51 9.57
N PHE A 212 -23.74 -19.45 9.50
CA PHE A 212 -22.33 -19.12 9.38
C PHE A 212 -21.60 -20.04 8.41
N ASP A 213 -20.51 -19.55 7.85
CA ASP A 213 -19.65 -20.32 6.97
C ASP A 213 -18.18 -20.29 7.42
N TYR A 214 -17.40 -21.19 6.84
CA TYR A 214 -15.94 -21.16 6.88
C TYR A 214 -15.39 -21.08 5.47
N GLN A 215 -14.40 -20.19 5.28
CA GLN A 215 -13.62 -20.03 4.05
C GLN A 215 -12.15 -19.86 4.41
N SER A 216 -11.24 -20.47 3.66
CA SER A 216 -9.80 -20.31 3.89
C SER A 216 -9.09 -19.65 2.72
N GLN A 217 -8.01 -18.95 3.03
CA GLN A 217 -7.09 -18.37 2.07
C GLN A 217 -5.65 -18.56 2.56
N MET A 218 -4.74 -18.89 1.65
CA MET A 218 -3.31 -18.71 1.89
C MET A 218 -3.03 -17.19 1.98
N MET A 219 -2.12 -16.76 2.83
CA MET A 219 -1.65 -15.37 2.86
C MET A 219 -0.32 -15.29 2.14
N SER A 220 -0.08 -14.21 1.39
CA SER A 220 1.26 -13.98 0.80
C SER A 220 2.32 -13.58 1.84
N ALA A 221 1.92 -13.26 3.07
CA ALA A 221 2.84 -12.94 4.15
C ALA A 221 2.36 -13.50 5.50
N ASP A 222 3.22 -14.31 6.13
CA ASP A 222 2.99 -14.86 7.48
C ASP A 222 3.41 -13.85 8.58
N ILE A 223 2.64 -12.76 8.71
CA ILE A 223 2.90 -11.71 9.71
C ILE A 223 2.18 -12.06 11.02
N ASP A 224 2.87 -12.08 12.16
CA ASP A 224 2.23 -12.38 13.45
C ASP A 224 1.72 -11.11 14.12
N ALA A 225 0.55 -11.19 14.74
CA ALA A 225 0.07 -10.17 15.67
C ALA A 225 0.55 -10.51 17.10
N PRO A 226 0.97 -9.52 17.90
CA PRO A 226 1.14 -9.70 19.35
C PRO A 226 -0.14 -10.20 20.02
N SER A 227 -0.01 -10.90 21.15
CA SER A 227 -1.16 -11.46 21.86
C SER A 227 -2.13 -10.41 22.43
N ASP A 228 -1.64 -9.19 22.66
CA ASP A 228 -2.41 -8.03 23.12
C ASP A 228 -2.88 -7.12 21.96
N ALA A 229 -2.64 -7.53 20.71
CA ALA A 229 -3.07 -6.78 19.55
C ALA A 229 -4.61 -6.72 19.46
N THR A 230 -5.10 -5.53 19.14
CA THR A 230 -6.50 -5.21 18.90
C THR A 230 -6.64 -4.58 17.52
N ARG A 231 -7.87 -4.49 16.99
CA ARG A 231 -8.14 -3.93 15.65
C ARG A 231 -7.27 -4.51 14.53
N ILE A 232 -6.97 -5.80 14.64
CA ILE A 232 -6.13 -6.51 13.68
C ILE A 232 -6.81 -6.49 12.31
N ALA A 233 -6.10 -6.03 11.30
CA ALA A 233 -6.55 -5.99 9.92
C ALA A 233 -5.39 -6.38 9.00
N TYR A 234 -5.48 -7.56 8.41
CA TYR A 234 -4.55 -7.99 7.36
C TYR A 234 -5.12 -7.63 5.98
N ALA A 235 -4.27 -7.05 5.14
CA ALA A 235 -4.59 -6.71 3.75
C ALA A 235 -3.66 -7.48 2.80
N GLU A 236 -4.22 -8.41 2.06
CA GLU A 236 -3.49 -9.27 1.11
C GLU A 236 -2.88 -8.47 -0.06
N SER A 237 -3.62 -7.49 -0.58
CA SER A 237 -3.16 -6.63 -1.69
C SER A 237 -1.87 -5.84 -1.38
N THR A 238 -1.65 -5.50 -0.11
CA THR A 238 -0.46 -4.77 0.34
C THR A 238 0.48 -5.60 1.19
N LYS A 239 0.14 -6.87 1.46
CA LYS A 239 0.88 -7.79 2.35
C LYS A 239 1.20 -7.13 3.69
N SER A 240 0.20 -6.50 4.29
CA SER A 240 0.38 -5.72 5.50
C SER A 240 -0.61 -6.06 6.60
N LEU A 241 -0.15 -5.99 7.83
CA LEU A 241 -0.93 -6.16 9.06
C LEU A 241 -0.97 -4.84 9.82
N ASP A 242 -2.16 -4.27 9.99
CA ASP A 242 -2.43 -3.11 10.85
C ASP A 242 -3.05 -3.60 12.17
N PHE A 243 -2.56 -3.12 13.30
CA PHE A 243 -3.11 -3.40 14.61
C PHE A 243 -2.76 -2.33 15.64
N ASP A 244 -3.56 -2.27 16.70
CA ASP A 244 -3.36 -1.41 17.85
C ASP A 244 -2.92 -2.23 19.08
N THR A 245 -2.01 -1.69 19.87
CA THR A 245 -1.63 -2.22 21.19
C THR A 245 -1.88 -1.16 22.25
N ASN A 246 -2.17 -1.58 23.49
CA ASN A 246 -2.30 -0.66 24.64
C ASN A 246 -0.95 -0.28 25.26
N ARG A 247 0.16 -0.67 24.62
CA ARG A 247 1.51 -0.41 25.08
C ARG A 247 2.06 0.90 24.50
N ALA A 248 2.96 1.52 25.27
CA ALA A 248 3.71 2.68 24.81
C ALA A 248 4.66 2.30 23.67
N LEU A 249 4.96 3.26 22.79
CA LEU A 249 5.67 3.04 21.53
C LEU A 249 6.98 2.25 21.67
N GLU A 250 7.80 2.59 22.67
CA GLU A 250 9.08 1.92 22.94
C GLU A 250 8.88 0.45 23.36
N ALA A 251 7.88 0.18 24.21
CA ALA A 251 7.58 -1.18 24.65
C ALA A 251 6.99 -2.00 23.50
N SER A 252 6.05 -1.42 22.74
CA SER A 252 5.45 -2.07 21.57
C SER A 252 6.49 -2.39 20.50
N SER A 253 7.41 -1.47 20.21
CA SER A 253 8.46 -1.68 19.20
C SER A 253 9.41 -2.80 19.61
N GLN A 254 9.84 -2.84 20.87
CA GLN A 254 10.74 -3.87 21.38
C GLN A 254 10.06 -5.24 21.45
N ASP A 255 8.80 -5.30 21.91
CA ASP A 255 8.03 -6.55 21.97
C ASP A 255 7.84 -7.14 20.57
N TYR A 256 7.53 -6.30 19.57
CA TYR A 256 7.40 -6.75 18.19
C TYR A 256 8.76 -7.16 17.58
N ALA A 257 9.84 -6.42 17.86
CA ALA A 257 11.18 -6.81 17.44
C ALA A 257 11.58 -8.18 18.03
N ASN A 258 11.24 -8.45 19.29
CA ASN A 258 11.47 -9.75 19.93
C ASN A 258 10.64 -10.86 19.28
N LEU A 259 9.40 -10.58 18.90
CA LEU A 259 8.54 -11.51 18.14
C LEU A 259 9.18 -11.86 16.80
N LEU A 260 9.63 -10.85 16.05
CA LEU A 260 10.30 -11.01 14.76
C LEU A 260 11.65 -11.74 14.87
N ALA A 261 12.43 -11.45 15.91
CA ALA A 261 13.73 -12.09 16.16
C ALA A 261 13.61 -13.61 16.32
N LYS A 262 12.53 -14.10 16.95
CA LYS A 262 12.23 -15.54 17.07
C LYS A 262 12.03 -16.22 15.71
N LYS A 263 11.66 -15.46 14.67
CA LYS A 263 11.51 -15.91 13.29
C LYS A 263 12.75 -15.61 12.42
N GLY A 264 13.87 -15.20 13.02
CA GLY A 264 15.12 -14.95 12.30
C GLY A 264 15.19 -13.60 11.57
N TRP A 265 14.25 -12.69 11.85
CA TRP A 265 14.32 -11.31 11.38
C TRP A 265 15.30 -10.50 12.24
N LYS A 266 16.06 -9.62 11.60
CA LYS A 266 17.02 -8.74 12.26
C LYS A 266 16.72 -7.28 11.89
N PRO A 267 16.70 -6.36 12.86
CA PRO A 267 16.54 -4.95 12.55
C PRO A 267 17.76 -4.40 11.81
N THR A 268 17.57 -3.42 10.93
CA THR A 268 18.67 -2.75 10.21
C THR A 268 19.27 -1.56 10.97
N THR A 269 18.64 -1.17 12.08
CA THR A 269 19.07 -0.10 13.00
C THR A 269 18.81 -0.53 14.44
N ASP A 270 19.52 0.03 15.42
CA ASP A 270 19.37 -0.37 16.83
C ASP A 270 18.00 -0.02 17.41
N LYS A 271 17.36 1.04 16.90
CA LYS A 271 16.05 1.54 17.33
C LYS A 271 15.23 2.07 16.15
N PRO A 272 13.91 2.25 16.31
CA PRO A 272 13.08 2.93 15.33
C PRO A 272 13.60 4.34 15.01
N VAL A 273 13.50 4.73 13.74
CA VAL A 273 13.87 6.05 13.24
C VAL A 273 12.62 6.91 13.12
N LEU A 274 12.67 8.14 13.62
CA LEU A 274 11.59 9.11 13.46
C LEU A 274 11.68 9.78 12.08
N ASP A 275 10.62 9.69 11.28
CA ASP A 275 10.42 10.49 10.07
C ASP A 275 9.12 11.30 10.20
N LYS A 276 9.25 12.62 10.32
CA LYS A 276 8.17 13.57 10.58
C LYS A 276 7.37 13.22 11.84
N PHE A 277 6.23 12.53 11.69
CA PHE A 277 5.28 12.21 12.75
C PHE A 277 5.10 10.70 12.96
N GLU A 278 5.86 9.86 12.24
CA GLU A 278 5.81 8.41 12.33
C GLU A 278 7.20 7.85 12.62
N TYR A 279 7.25 6.79 13.42
CA TYR A 279 8.47 6.01 13.60
C TYR A 279 8.44 4.87 12.59
N PHE A 280 9.58 4.53 12.02
CA PHE A 280 9.71 3.34 11.19
C PHE A 280 10.90 2.49 11.61
N TRP A 281 10.81 1.19 11.41
CA TRP A 281 11.89 0.25 11.69
C TRP A 281 11.89 -0.87 10.66
N ILE A 282 13.01 -1.03 9.97
CA ILE A 282 13.16 -1.99 8.88
C ILE A 282 13.81 -3.25 9.43
N PHE A 283 13.25 -4.40 9.08
CA PHE A 283 13.78 -5.72 9.41
C PHE A 283 14.13 -6.49 8.15
N ARG A 284 15.17 -7.34 8.23
CA ARG A 284 15.64 -8.23 7.16
C ARG A 284 15.81 -9.64 7.69
N ASN A 285 15.58 -10.64 6.86
CA ASN A 285 15.85 -12.03 7.20
C ASN A 285 16.93 -12.64 6.28
N ALA A 286 17.21 -13.94 6.46
CA ALA A 286 18.21 -14.65 5.67
C ALA A 286 17.89 -14.70 4.16
N ASN A 287 16.60 -14.66 3.80
CA ASN A 287 16.11 -14.68 2.42
C ASN A 287 16.15 -13.31 1.74
N GLN A 288 16.75 -12.29 2.38
CA GLN A 288 16.76 -10.90 1.90
C GLN A 288 15.39 -10.23 1.79
N GLU A 289 14.35 -10.82 2.36
CA GLU A 289 13.02 -10.23 2.48
C GLU A 289 13.06 -9.05 3.46
N MET A 290 12.04 -8.19 3.37
CA MET A 290 11.94 -6.99 4.20
C MET A 290 10.58 -6.90 4.89
N LEU A 291 10.62 -6.52 6.16
CA LEU A 291 9.43 -6.11 6.90
C LEU A 291 9.62 -4.67 7.35
N ASP A 292 8.79 -3.76 6.82
CA ASP A 292 8.72 -2.35 7.20
C ASP A 292 7.70 -2.19 8.32
N LEU A 293 8.17 -1.83 9.50
CA LEU A 293 7.35 -1.59 10.68
C LEU A 293 7.14 -0.10 10.88
N LYS A 294 5.93 0.40 10.64
CA LYS A 294 5.56 1.79 10.94
C LYS A 294 4.80 1.85 12.26
N LEU A 295 5.18 2.78 13.13
CA LEU A 295 4.61 2.95 14.45
C LEU A 295 4.13 4.40 14.64
N ARG A 296 2.93 4.53 15.23
CA ARG A 296 2.36 5.83 15.58
C ARG A 296 1.69 5.76 16.94
N LYS A 297 1.94 6.75 17.79
CA LYS A 297 1.24 6.89 19.07
C LYS A 297 -0.25 7.17 18.83
N ILE A 298 -1.13 6.49 19.55
CA ILE A 298 -2.58 6.69 19.52
C ILE A 298 -3.16 6.66 20.95
N GLY A 299 -3.51 7.83 21.48
CA GLY A 299 -3.89 7.95 22.90
C GLY A 299 -2.76 7.43 23.80
N GLU A 300 -3.07 6.43 24.62
CA GLU A 300 -2.10 5.77 25.51
C GLU A 300 -1.36 4.59 24.84
N GLY A 301 -1.84 4.14 23.68
CA GLY A 301 -1.31 2.98 22.95
C GLY A 301 -0.48 3.33 21.73
N THR A 302 -0.20 2.29 20.94
CA THR A 302 0.58 2.36 19.70
C THR A 302 -0.12 1.60 18.58
N ARG A 303 -0.29 2.28 17.43
CA ARG A 303 -0.69 1.66 16.18
C ARG A 303 0.55 1.21 15.44
N ILE A 304 0.49 -0.01 14.92
CA ILE A 304 1.58 -0.64 14.19
C ILE A 304 1.05 -1.11 12.83
N LEU A 305 1.74 -0.71 11.77
CA LEU A 305 1.58 -1.27 10.44
C LEU A 305 2.85 -2.03 10.07
N ALA A 306 2.75 -3.36 9.98
CA ALA A 306 3.83 -4.22 9.50
C ALA A 306 3.58 -4.58 8.02
N LYS A 307 4.48 -4.17 7.12
CA LYS A 307 4.38 -4.44 5.68
C LYS A 307 5.50 -5.37 5.23
N PHE A 308 5.15 -6.50 4.64
CA PHE A 308 6.08 -7.46 4.06
C PHE A 308 6.38 -7.17 2.58
N MET A 309 7.63 -7.38 2.19
CA MET A 309 8.10 -7.35 0.80
C MET A 309 9.04 -8.53 0.54
N THR A 310 8.88 -9.17 -0.62
CA THR A 310 9.78 -10.25 -1.05
C THR A 310 11.16 -9.68 -1.40
N ALA A 311 12.16 -10.55 -1.56
CA ALA A 311 13.50 -10.15 -1.98
C ALA A 311 13.49 -9.41 -3.32
N GLU A 312 12.70 -9.87 -4.28
CA GLU A 312 12.58 -9.29 -5.62
C GLU A 312 11.95 -7.89 -5.56
N GLU A 313 10.90 -7.71 -4.76
CA GLU A 313 10.26 -6.40 -4.56
C GLU A 313 11.21 -5.41 -3.90
N VAL A 314 11.98 -5.87 -2.92
CA VAL A 314 13.02 -5.10 -2.25
C VAL A 314 14.11 -4.66 -3.23
N GLU A 315 14.59 -5.56 -4.09
CA GLU A 315 15.59 -5.23 -5.11
C GLU A 315 15.07 -4.19 -6.11
N GLU A 316 13.82 -4.35 -6.55
CA GLU A 316 13.17 -3.42 -7.48
C GLU A 316 12.96 -2.04 -6.84
N GLU A 317 12.51 -1.95 -5.59
CA GLU A 317 12.40 -0.68 -4.86
C GLU A 317 13.78 -0.03 -4.66
N ASN A 318 14.81 -0.80 -4.32
CA ASN A 318 16.17 -0.31 -4.24
C ASN A 318 16.69 0.23 -5.58
N ARG A 319 16.37 -0.44 -6.69
CA ARG A 319 16.72 0.01 -8.05
C ARG A 319 16.04 1.33 -8.37
N LYS A 320 14.75 1.45 -8.10
CA LYS A 320 13.98 2.70 -8.28
C LYS A 320 14.55 3.84 -7.43
N ALA A 321 14.84 3.58 -6.15
CA ALA A 321 15.42 4.56 -5.24
C ALA A 321 16.80 5.05 -5.70
N LYS A 322 17.68 4.15 -6.15
CA LYS A 322 18.99 4.51 -6.72
C LYS A 322 18.85 5.37 -7.97
N LEU A 323 17.93 5.01 -8.88
CA LEU A 323 17.68 5.79 -10.09
C LEU A 323 17.12 7.18 -9.76
N ALA A 324 16.21 7.28 -8.80
CA ALA A 324 15.65 8.55 -8.33
C ALA A 324 16.74 9.44 -7.69
N ALA A 325 17.59 8.87 -6.84
CA ALA A 325 18.73 9.57 -6.26
C ALA A 325 19.71 10.08 -7.33
N GLN A 326 20.04 9.24 -8.33
CA GLN A 326 20.89 9.66 -9.45
C GLN A 326 20.27 10.80 -10.27
N LYS A 327 18.96 10.75 -10.53
CA LYS A 327 18.24 11.84 -11.21
C LYS A 327 18.23 13.13 -10.38
N ALA A 328 18.13 13.02 -9.05
CA ALA A 328 18.18 14.18 -8.15
C ALA A 328 19.59 14.77 -8.02
N MET A 329 20.64 13.96 -8.16
CA MET A 329 22.04 14.40 -8.11
C MET A 329 22.54 15.03 -9.41
N LYS A 330 21.88 14.78 -10.56
CA LYS A 330 22.23 15.50 -11.80
C LYS A 330 21.91 16.98 -11.59
N PRO A 331 22.91 17.89 -11.65
CA PRO A 331 22.65 19.31 -11.54
C PRO A 331 21.62 19.67 -12.61
N LYS A 332 20.43 20.05 -12.18
CA LYS A 332 19.42 20.57 -13.08
C LYS A 332 20.03 21.82 -13.69
N ALA A 333 20.34 21.78 -14.99
CA ALA A 333 20.93 22.93 -15.68
C ALA A 333 20.12 24.16 -15.29
N GLU A 334 20.78 25.16 -14.70
CA GLU A 334 20.10 26.34 -14.18
C GLU A 334 19.43 27.05 -15.36
N LYS A 335 18.12 26.85 -15.49
CA LYS A 335 17.31 27.57 -16.47
C LYS A 335 17.30 29.03 -16.01
N THR A 336 17.57 29.96 -16.92
CA THR A 336 17.45 31.38 -16.64
C THR A 336 16.20 31.96 -17.29
N LEU A 337 15.58 32.94 -16.65
CA LEU A 337 14.50 33.75 -17.21
C LEU A 337 14.92 35.21 -17.16
N ARG A 338 14.90 35.87 -18.32
CA ARG A 338 15.06 37.31 -18.40
C ARG A 338 13.70 37.99 -18.34
N ILE A 339 13.48 38.81 -17.33
CA ILE A 339 12.39 39.79 -17.30
C ILE A 339 13.03 41.16 -17.47
N VAL A 340 12.65 41.87 -18.53
CA VAL A 340 13.12 43.24 -18.78
C VAL A 340 12.28 44.19 -17.94
N SER A 341 12.93 45.11 -17.22
CA SER A 341 12.20 46.17 -16.49
C SER A 341 11.42 47.01 -17.49
N PRO A 342 10.10 47.21 -17.33
CA PRO A 342 9.40 48.27 -18.04
C PRO A 342 10.01 49.60 -17.56
N ALA A 343 10.62 50.36 -18.47
CA ALA A 343 11.38 51.56 -18.09
C ALA A 343 10.49 52.68 -17.52
N GLU A 344 9.20 52.67 -17.85
CA GLU A 344 8.24 53.69 -17.44
C GLU A 344 7.61 53.35 -16.09
N GLY A 345 7.61 54.31 -15.17
CA GLY A 345 6.95 54.18 -13.86
C GLY A 345 7.71 53.37 -12.80
N ILE A 346 8.92 52.86 -13.09
CA ILE A 346 9.76 52.16 -12.09
C ILE A 346 10.77 53.13 -11.46
N VAL A 347 10.77 53.20 -10.13
CA VAL A 347 11.73 53.98 -9.31
C VAL A 347 12.94 53.14 -8.91
N LYS A 348 12.72 51.86 -8.57
CA LYS A 348 13.78 50.93 -8.18
C LYS A 348 13.50 49.55 -8.77
N TRP A 349 14.53 48.89 -9.27
CA TRP A 349 14.45 47.52 -9.82
C TRP A 349 15.65 46.71 -9.34
N ALA A 350 15.42 45.77 -8.43
CA ALA A 350 16.45 44.91 -7.86
C ALA A 350 16.21 43.45 -8.27
N VAL A 351 17.15 42.86 -9.00
CA VAL A 351 17.07 41.46 -9.45
C VAL A 351 17.99 40.59 -8.60
N SER A 352 17.42 39.56 -7.99
CA SER A 352 18.13 38.44 -7.36
C SER A 352 17.83 37.15 -8.11
N PRO A 353 18.60 36.06 -7.92
CA PRO A 353 18.37 34.82 -8.66
C PRO A 353 16.94 34.28 -8.56
N LYS A 354 16.22 34.47 -7.44
CA LYS A 354 14.85 33.92 -7.29
C LYS A 354 13.75 34.98 -7.25
N ARG A 355 14.12 36.26 -7.16
CA ARG A 355 13.17 37.33 -6.90
C ARG A 355 13.59 38.64 -7.57
N ILE A 356 12.63 39.34 -8.16
CA ILE A 356 12.75 40.75 -8.53
C ILE A 356 11.90 41.54 -7.54
N GLU A 357 12.51 42.54 -6.90
CA GLU A 357 11.82 43.51 -6.05
C GLU A 357 11.89 44.86 -6.74
N ALA A 358 10.73 45.50 -6.93
CA ALA A 358 10.64 46.77 -7.59
C ALA A 358 9.74 47.74 -6.84
N ILE A 359 10.09 49.02 -6.91
CA ILE A 359 9.27 50.13 -6.43
C ILE A 359 8.80 50.90 -7.66
N ALA A 360 7.50 51.04 -7.82
CA ALA A 360 6.86 51.80 -8.88
C ALA A 360 6.37 53.16 -8.38
N GLN A 361 6.17 54.12 -9.29
CA GLN A 361 5.44 55.34 -8.99
C GLN A 361 3.99 55.00 -8.58
N ALA A 362 3.41 55.84 -7.74
CA ALA A 362 2.03 55.67 -7.27
C ALA A 362 1.05 55.51 -8.45
N GLY A 363 0.19 54.51 -8.39
CA GLY A 363 -0.82 54.19 -9.41
C GLY A 363 -0.29 53.46 -10.66
N GLN A 364 0.97 53.02 -10.69
CA GLN A 364 1.57 52.35 -11.85
C GLN A 364 1.74 50.83 -11.69
N ALA A 365 1.70 50.26 -10.47
CA ALA A 365 2.12 48.87 -10.27
C ALA A 365 1.23 47.86 -11.00
N ARG A 366 -0.08 48.11 -11.06
CA ARG A 366 -1.02 47.29 -11.84
C ARG A 366 -0.62 47.23 -13.32
N LYS A 367 -0.38 48.40 -13.95
CA LYS A 367 0.00 48.47 -15.37
C LYS A 367 1.31 47.74 -15.64
N ILE A 368 2.27 47.89 -14.74
CA ILE A 368 3.55 47.20 -14.78
C ILE A 368 3.36 45.67 -14.68
N ALA A 369 2.57 45.19 -13.71
CA ALA A 369 2.29 43.77 -13.54
C ALA A 369 1.58 43.16 -14.77
N GLU A 370 0.61 43.87 -15.34
CA GLU A 370 -0.09 43.47 -16.57
C GLU A 370 0.85 43.45 -17.79
N SER A 371 1.76 44.42 -17.90
CA SER A 371 2.78 44.48 -18.96
C SER A 371 3.71 43.26 -18.89
N ILE A 372 4.25 42.95 -17.70
CA ILE A 372 5.13 41.78 -17.49
C ILE A 372 4.37 40.47 -17.78
N ARG A 373 3.12 40.34 -17.32
CA ARG A 373 2.25 39.21 -17.65
C ARG A 373 2.13 39.05 -19.17
N ASN A 374 1.89 40.13 -19.90
CA ASN A 374 1.70 40.09 -21.35
C ASN A 374 2.99 39.69 -22.08
N ASP A 375 4.14 40.16 -21.65
CA ASP A 375 5.43 39.77 -22.24
C ASP A 375 5.76 38.30 -21.97
N LEU A 376 5.47 37.80 -20.77
CA LEU A 376 5.59 36.37 -20.47
C LEU A 376 4.62 35.53 -21.33
N LYS A 377 3.37 35.98 -21.54
CA LYS A 377 2.43 35.31 -22.44
C LYS A 377 2.94 35.23 -23.88
N LYS A 378 3.55 36.30 -24.40
CA LYS A 378 4.12 36.32 -25.77
C LYS A 378 5.19 35.25 -25.98
N ILE A 379 5.95 34.91 -24.93
CA ILE A 379 6.98 33.85 -24.98
C ILE A 379 6.46 32.48 -24.50
N GLY A 380 5.14 32.29 -24.44
CA GLY A 380 4.49 31.00 -24.23
C GLY A 380 4.21 30.63 -22.78
N TRP A 381 4.23 31.58 -21.84
CA TRP A 381 3.77 31.32 -20.47
C TRP A 381 2.24 31.34 -20.40
N MET A 382 1.69 30.38 -19.65
CA MET A 382 0.24 30.27 -19.43
C MET A 382 -0.14 30.83 -18.06
N VAL A 383 -1.14 31.71 -18.02
CA VAL A 383 -1.72 32.22 -16.77
C VAL A 383 -2.48 31.08 -16.07
N LYS A 384 -2.22 30.87 -14.78
CA LYS A 384 -2.87 29.86 -13.95
C LYS A 384 -3.93 30.45 -13.04
N THR A 385 -3.60 31.57 -12.40
CA THR A 385 -4.51 32.32 -11.54
C THR A 385 -4.18 33.80 -11.65
N GLU A 386 -5.19 34.66 -11.65
CA GLU A 386 -4.99 36.11 -11.58
C GLU A 386 -6.08 36.79 -10.73
N VAL A 387 -5.63 37.71 -9.90
CA VAL A 387 -6.45 38.68 -9.16
C VAL A 387 -5.80 40.03 -9.42
N VAL A 388 -6.48 40.92 -10.14
CA VAL A 388 -5.92 42.20 -10.60
C VAL A 388 -6.86 43.32 -10.20
N GLU A 389 -6.62 43.92 -9.04
CA GLU A 389 -7.40 45.05 -8.54
C GLU A 389 -6.56 46.34 -8.60
N ASN A 390 -7.19 47.48 -8.34
CA ASN A 390 -6.48 48.76 -8.40
C ASN A 390 -5.44 48.90 -7.29
N ILE A 391 -5.76 48.37 -6.09
CA ILE A 391 -4.92 48.56 -4.89
C ILE A 391 -3.92 47.43 -4.65
N ALA A 392 -4.21 46.21 -5.12
CA ALA A 392 -3.33 45.06 -4.97
C ALA A 392 -3.66 44.01 -6.01
N GLY A 393 -2.72 43.10 -6.26
CA GLY A 393 -2.97 41.98 -7.16
C GLY A 393 -1.91 40.90 -7.13
N SER A 394 -2.28 39.74 -7.67
CA SER A 394 -1.45 38.55 -7.78
C SER A 394 -1.70 37.86 -9.12
N ILE A 395 -0.63 37.57 -9.86
CA ILE A 395 -0.67 36.87 -11.15
C ILE A 395 0.29 35.69 -11.08
N ALA A 396 -0.20 34.47 -11.30
CA ALA A 396 0.63 33.28 -11.40
C ALA A 396 0.66 32.76 -12.85
N LEU A 397 1.85 32.52 -13.38
CA LEU A 397 2.08 31.94 -14.70
C LEU A 397 2.95 30.68 -14.60
N SER A 398 2.81 29.79 -15.58
CA SER A 398 3.69 28.60 -15.71
C SER A 398 4.11 28.34 -17.15
N LYS A 399 5.29 27.74 -17.32
CA LYS A 399 5.78 27.19 -18.59
C LYS A 399 6.62 25.96 -18.28
N ASP A 400 6.27 24.82 -18.85
CA ASP A 400 6.88 23.52 -18.53
C ASP A 400 6.88 23.23 -17.02
N ASP A 401 8.07 23.03 -16.42
CA ASP A 401 8.30 22.81 -14.99
C ASP A 401 8.66 24.10 -14.23
N LEU A 402 8.39 25.27 -14.82
CA LEU A 402 8.67 26.60 -14.25
C LEU A 402 7.38 27.32 -13.84
N SER A 403 7.47 28.11 -12.78
CA SER A 403 6.39 29.03 -12.38
C SER A 403 6.93 30.42 -12.04
N VAL A 404 6.16 31.45 -12.38
CA VAL A 404 6.41 32.85 -12.04
C VAL A 404 5.20 33.39 -11.32
N SER A 405 5.41 34.11 -10.22
CA SER A 405 4.37 34.82 -9.49
C SER A 405 4.70 36.30 -9.42
N ILE A 406 3.74 37.15 -9.75
CA ILE A 406 3.84 38.61 -9.70
C ILE A 406 2.86 39.09 -8.65
N PHE A 407 3.31 39.84 -7.67
CA PHE A 407 2.51 40.44 -6.62
C PHE A 407 2.73 41.94 -6.60
N TYR A 408 1.68 42.73 -6.43
CA TYR A 408 1.81 44.17 -6.20
C TYR A 408 0.85 44.70 -5.15
N ASP A 409 1.25 45.81 -4.52
CA ASP A 409 0.47 46.64 -3.60
C ASP A 409 0.69 48.11 -3.99
N ASP A 410 -0.40 48.81 -4.31
CA ASP A 410 -0.42 50.16 -4.89
C ASP A 410 -1.63 50.96 -4.41
N THR A 411 -1.47 51.69 -3.31
CA THR A 411 -2.52 52.57 -2.77
C THR A 411 -2.86 53.75 -3.67
N GLY A 412 -2.07 54.03 -4.71
CA GLY A 412 -2.22 55.19 -5.58
C GLY A 412 -1.74 56.52 -4.97
N ILE A 413 -1.26 56.51 -3.71
CA ILE A 413 -0.81 57.71 -2.99
C ILE A 413 0.71 57.68 -2.77
N THR A 414 1.24 56.52 -2.40
CA THR A 414 2.67 56.30 -2.16
C THR A 414 3.29 55.49 -3.30
N PRO A 415 4.63 55.50 -3.45
CA PRO A 415 5.30 54.53 -4.31
C PRO A 415 4.83 53.11 -3.99
N ALA A 416 4.57 52.35 -5.05
CA ALA A 416 3.96 51.03 -4.97
C ALA A 416 5.02 49.93 -4.96
N GLU A 417 4.72 48.81 -4.30
CA GLU A 417 5.63 47.67 -4.21
C GLU A 417 5.24 46.59 -5.22
N LEU A 418 6.24 46.01 -5.89
CA LEU A 418 6.09 44.91 -6.83
C LEU A 418 7.12 43.83 -6.50
N SER A 419 6.67 42.59 -6.40
CA SER A 419 7.51 41.42 -6.16
C SER A 419 7.24 40.36 -7.21
N ILE A 420 8.29 39.90 -7.89
CA ILE A 420 8.22 38.82 -8.88
C ILE A 420 9.10 37.68 -8.40
N SER A 421 8.56 36.48 -8.25
CA SER A 421 9.31 35.30 -7.83
C SER A 421 9.28 34.21 -8.90
N ILE A 422 10.35 33.44 -9.04
CA ILE A 422 10.44 32.31 -9.97
C ILE A 422 10.80 31.00 -9.28
N THR A 423 10.11 29.93 -9.65
CA THR A 423 10.42 28.55 -9.23
C THR A 423 10.90 27.75 -10.43
N GLY A 424 11.92 26.92 -10.21
CA GLY A 424 12.49 26.04 -11.25
C GLY A 424 13.56 26.67 -12.15
N ALA A 425 13.77 27.99 -12.05
CA ALA A 425 14.75 28.77 -12.81
C ALA A 425 15.36 29.90 -11.95
N ASN A 426 16.35 30.62 -12.48
CA ASN A 426 16.91 31.85 -11.91
C ASN A 426 16.58 33.06 -12.79
N PHE A 427 16.40 34.25 -12.23
CA PHE A 427 16.39 35.48 -13.03
C PHE A 427 17.79 35.80 -13.55
N GLU A 428 17.89 36.25 -14.79
CA GLU A 428 19.14 36.79 -15.31
C GLU A 428 19.48 38.10 -14.60
N SER A 429 20.64 38.17 -13.94
CA SER A 429 21.13 39.41 -13.37
C SER A 429 21.44 40.38 -14.52
N SER A 430 20.63 41.43 -14.67
CA SER A 430 21.03 42.58 -15.48
C SER A 430 22.14 43.32 -14.74
N LYS A 431 23.37 43.34 -15.27
CA LYS A 431 24.36 44.35 -14.83
C LYS A 431 23.74 45.74 -15.06
N PRO A 432 23.72 46.64 -14.07
CA PRO A 432 23.24 47.99 -14.30
C PRO A 432 24.17 48.69 -15.31
N GLY A 433 23.63 49.10 -16.46
CA GLY A 433 24.27 50.00 -17.43
C GLY A 433 25.44 49.43 -18.25
N GLN A 434 25.14 48.97 -19.47
CA GLN A 434 25.99 49.19 -20.64
C GLN A 434 25.13 49.73 -21.78
#